data_AF-Q9ZIJ9-F1
#
_entry.id   AF-Q9ZIJ9-F1
#
_cell.length_a   1.000
_cell.length_b   1.000
_cell.length_c   1.000
_cell.angle_alpha   90.00
_cell.angle_beta   90.00
_cell.angle_gamma   90.00
#
_symmetry.space_group_name_H-M   'P 1'
#
loop_
_entity.id
_entity.type
_entity.pdbx_description
1 polymer ?
#
loop_
_entity_poly.entity_id
_entity_poly.type
_entity_poly.pdbx_seq_one_letter_code
_entity_poly.pdbx_strand_id
1 'polypeptide(L)' 'MQKVFIALTDHKRLDEFLAKELQISKNQVLNLIKEGLVFCQKKEVKKGGLALKEGDAITLLTPQITPKPLKKA' A
#
# COMPACT_ATOMS: atom_id res chain seq x y z
N MET A 1 9.08 -9.36 6.72
CA MET A 1 9.96 -8.35 6.08
C MET A 1 9.14 -7.09 5.85
N GLN A 2 9.68 -5.90 6.14
CA GLN A 2 9.01 -4.63 5.82
C GLN A 2 9.55 -4.08 4.50
N LYS A 3 8.69 -3.47 3.69
CA LYS A 3 9.09 -2.64 2.56
C LYS A 3 8.82 -1.19 2.89
N VAL A 4 9.71 -0.29 2.47
CA VAL A 4 9.53 1.15 2.63
C VAL A 4 9.53 1.76 1.24
N PHE A 5 8.50 2.55 0.95
CA PHE A 5 8.33 3.34 -0.26
C PHE A 5 8.39 4.81 0.13
N ILE A 6 8.94 5.64 -0.76
CA ILE A 6 8.99 7.09 -0.57
C ILE A 6 8.15 7.70 -1.68
N ALA A 7 7.19 8.54 -1.32
CA ALA A 7 6.42 9.31 -2.28
C ALA A 7 7.35 10.33 -2.95
N LEU A 8 7.65 10.14 -4.23
CA LEU A 8 8.51 11.06 -4.99
C LEU A 8 7.76 12.30 -5.50
N THR A 9 6.43 12.27 -5.45
CA THR A 9 5.56 13.37 -5.86
C THR A 9 4.30 13.38 -5.00
N ASP A 10 3.56 14.48 -5.02
CA ASP A 10 2.25 14.56 -4.38
C ASP A 10 1.24 13.61 -5.06
N HIS A 11 0.61 12.75 -4.25
CA HIS A 11 -0.44 11.85 -4.72
C HIS A 11 -1.74 12.08 -3.95
N LYS A 12 -2.83 12.27 -4.68
CA LYS A 12 -4.16 12.45 -4.06
C LYS A 12 -4.61 11.23 -3.26
N ARG A 13 -4.15 10.02 -3.63
CA ARG A 13 -4.55 8.78 -2.96
C ARG A 13 -3.40 7.79 -2.82
N LEU A 14 -3.18 7.33 -1.59
CA LEU A 14 -2.23 6.29 -1.22
C LEU A 14 -2.53 4.96 -1.92
N ASP A 15 -3.80 4.59 -2.08
CA ASP A 15 -4.18 3.33 -2.71
C ASP A 15 -3.77 3.24 -4.19
N GLU A 16 -3.82 4.36 -4.92
CA GLU A 16 -3.31 4.45 -6.29
C GLU A 16 -1.79 4.39 -6.37
N PHE A 17 -1.10 5.09 -5.45
CA PHE A 17 0.36 5.06 -5.38
C PHE A 17 0.87 3.65 -5.13
N LEU A 18 0.39 2.99 -4.07
CA LEU A 18 0.80 1.63 -3.73
C LEU A 18 0.40 0.60 -4.79
N ALA A 19 -0.74 0.79 -5.47
CA ALA A 19 -1.16 -0.11 -6.55
C ALA A 19 -0.15 -0.10 -7.71
N LYS A 20 0.39 1.09 -8.05
CA LYS A 20 1.42 1.23 -9.08
C LYS A 20 2.77 0.67 -8.62
N GLU A 21 3.21 1.02 -7.43
CA GLU A 21 4.50 0.58 -6.87
C GLU A 21 4.58 -0.94 -6.67
N LEU A 22 3.48 -1.55 -6.22
CA LEU A 22 3.41 -3.01 -5.97
C LEU A 22 2.92 -3.79 -7.20
N GLN A 23 2.47 -3.11 -8.26
CA GLN A 23 1.78 -3.71 -9.41
C GLN A 23 0.61 -4.63 -9.01
N ILE A 24 -0.17 -4.20 -8.03
CA ILE A 24 -1.38 -4.91 -7.57
C ILE A 24 -2.63 -4.06 -7.79
N SER A 25 -3.81 -4.68 -7.69
CA SER A 25 -5.07 -3.93 -7.82
C SER A 25 -5.33 -3.04 -6.61
N LYS A 26 -6.04 -1.91 -6.81
CA LYS A 26 -6.44 -1.00 -5.73
C LYS A 26 -7.18 -1.70 -4.59
N ASN A 27 -7.98 -2.74 -4.91
CA ASN A 27 -8.65 -3.57 -3.92
C ASN A 27 -7.68 -4.36 -3.04
N GLN A 28 -6.59 -4.90 -3.60
CA GLN A 28 -5.56 -5.58 -2.81
C GLN A 28 -4.88 -4.60 -1.85
N VAL A 29 -4.58 -3.38 -2.32
CA VAL A 29 -4.06 -2.32 -1.44
C VAL A 29 -5.04 -1.98 -0.33
N LEU A 30 -6.32 -1.78 -0.66
CA LEU A 30 -7.35 -1.50 0.34
C LEU A 30 -7.47 -2.61 1.38
N ASN A 31 -7.30 -3.87 0.99
CA ASN A 31 -7.25 -4.98 1.94
C ASN A 31 -6.03 -4.86 2.85
N LEU A 32 -4.83 -4.59 2.32
CA LEU A 32 -3.62 -4.37 3.15
C LEU A 32 -3.80 -3.23 4.16
N ILE A 33 -4.48 -2.16 3.75
CA ILE A 33 -4.81 -1.03 4.63
C ILE A 33 -5.78 -1.46 5.74
N LYS A 34 -6.83 -2.23 5.40
CA LYS A 34 -7.79 -2.75 6.39
C LYS A 34 -7.16 -3.72 7.39
N GLU A 35 -6.17 -4.49 6.94
CA GLU A 35 -5.38 -5.41 7.77
C GLU A 35 -4.38 -4.67 8.67
N GLY A 36 -4.28 -3.34 8.60
CA GLY A 36 -3.35 -2.55 9.42
C GLY A 36 -1.88 -2.71 9.02
N LEU A 37 -1.63 -3.09 7.77
CA LEU A 37 -0.29 -3.40 7.27
C LEU A 37 0.41 -2.20 6.61
N VAL A 38 -0.27 -1.07 6.49
CA VAL A 38 0.22 0.12 5.80
C VAL A 38 0.38 1.27 6.79
N PHE A 39 1.56 1.87 6.80
CA PHE A 39 1.93 2.98 7.66
C PHE A 39 2.44 4.13 6.80
N CYS A 40 1.99 5.35 7.06
CA CYS A 40 2.51 6.57 6.45
C CYS A 40 3.16 7.41 7.54
N GLN A 41 4.43 7.79 7.38
CA GLN A 41 5.20 8.53 8.37
C GLN A 41 5.11 7.94 9.79
N LYS A 42 5.24 6.61 9.91
CA LYS A 42 5.10 5.83 11.16
C LYS A 42 3.69 5.81 11.77
N LYS A 43 2.68 6.40 11.12
CA LYS A 43 1.28 6.31 11.53
C LYS A 43 0.55 5.26 10.71
N GLU A 44 -0.17 4.38 11.38
CA GLU A 44 -1.03 3.39 10.72
C GLU A 44 -2.08 4.09 9.85
N VAL A 45 -2.22 3.66 8.60
CA VAL A 45 -3.21 4.18 7.69
C VAL A 45 -4.43 3.28 7.71
N LYS A 46 -5.59 3.86 8.02
CA LYS A 46 -6.88 3.14 8.07
C LYS A 46 -7.75 3.35 6.84
N LYS A 47 -7.36 4.25 5.92
CA LYS A 47 -8.13 4.61 4.72
C LYS A 47 -7.20 4.76 3.50
N GLY A 48 -7.58 4.13 2.39
CA GLY A 48 -6.82 4.20 1.12
C GLY A 48 -6.85 5.56 0.43
N GLY A 49 -7.87 6.39 0.70
CA GLY A 49 -7.97 7.75 0.19
C GLY A 49 -7.10 8.77 0.92
N LEU A 50 -6.05 8.35 1.62
CA LEU A 50 -5.09 9.26 2.25
C LEU A 50 -4.30 9.97 1.15
N ALA A 51 -4.23 11.30 1.20
CA ALA A 51 -3.35 12.06 0.32
C ALA A 51 -1.91 11.94 0.84
N LEU A 52 -0.98 11.62 -0.07
CA LEU A 52 0.45 11.59 0.18
C LEU A 52 1.09 12.86 -0.34
N LYS A 53 2.04 13.39 0.42
CA LYS A 53 2.90 14.47 -0.01
C LYS A 53 4.23 13.95 -0.52
N GLU A 54 4.88 14.73 -1.37
CA GLU A 54 6.27 14.48 -1.72
C GLU A 54 7.14 14.36 -0.46
N GLY A 55 7.96 13.32 -0.41
CA GLY A 55 8.82 12.97 0.72
C GLY A 55 8.16 12.11 1.80
N ASP A 56 6.85 11.81 1.71
CA ASP A 56 6.20 10.93 2.68
C ASP A 56 6.77 9.50 2.58
N ALA A 57 7.09 8.91 3.73
CA ALA A 57 7.57 7.54 3.83
C ALA A 57 6.40 6.58 4.14
N ILE A 58 6.10 5.68 3.20
CA ILE A 58 5.09 4.65 3.31
C ILE A 58 5.78 3.34 3.68
N THR A 59 5.56 2.85 4.90
CA THR A 59 6.02 1.53 5.31
C THR A 59 4.90 0.51 5.12
N LEU A 60 5.21 -0.54 4.37
CA LEU A 60 4.34 -1.69 4.17
C LEU A 60 4.91 -2.88 4.93
N LEU A 61 4.17 -3.34 5.93
CA LEU A 61 4.39 -4.63 6.55
C LEU A 61 3.78 -5.70 5.64
N THR A 62 4.56 -6.23 4.70
CA THR A 62 4.09 -7.36 3.90
C THR A 62 4.01 -8.62 4.77
N PRO A 63 2.83 -9.22 4.97
CA PRO A 63 2.75 -10.64 5.26
C PRO A 63 3.32 -11.37 4.02
N GLN A 64 3.89 -12.55 4.20
CA GLN A 64 4.32 -13.37 3.07
C GLN A 64 3.06 -13.71 2.25
N ILE A 65 2.77 -12.91 1.22
CA ILE A 65 1.70 -13.19 0.27
C ILE A 65 2.19 -14.37 -0.55
N THR A 66 1.94 -15.58 -0.05
CA THR A 66 1.93 -16.76 -0.92
C THR A 66 0.91 -16.46 -1.99
N PRO A 67 1.29 -16.40 -3.28
CA PRO A 67 0.35 -16.11 -4.35
C PRO A 67 -0.80 -17.11 -4.24
N LYS A 68 -2.01 -16.62 -3.98
CA LYS A 68 -3.19 -17.48 -3.98
C LYS A 68 -3.30 -18.01 -5.41
N PRO A 69 -3.24 -19.34 -5.63
CA PRO A 69 -3.24 -19.87 -6.98
C PRO A 69 -4.49 -19.36 -7.68
N LEU A 70 -4.30 -18.64 -8.79
CA LEU A 70 -5.39 -18.29 -9.69
C LEU A 70 -6.09 -19.60 -10.04
N LYS A 71 -7.34 -19.77 -9.59
CA LYS A 71 -8.22 -20.77 -10.18
C LYS A 71 -8.43 -20.34 -11.63
N LYS A 72 -7.68 -20.96 -12.55
CA LYS A 72 -8.08 -20.99 -13.96
C LYS A 72 -9.40 -21.76 -14.01
N ALA A 73 -10.40 -21.12 -14.61
CA ALA A 73 -11.69 -21.73 -14.91
C ALA A 73 -11.52 -22.89 -15.90
#